data_AF-A3MX97-F1
#
_entry.id   AF-A3MX97-F1
#
_cell.length_a   1.000
_cell.length_b   1.000
_cell.length_c   1.000
_cell.angle_alpha   90.00
_cell.angle_beta   90.00
_cell.angle_gamma   90.00
#
_symmetry.space_group_name_H-M   'P 1'
#
loop_
_entity.id
_entity.type
_entity.pdbx_description
1 polymer ?
#
loop_
_entity_poly.entity_id
_entity_poly.type
_entity_poly.pdbx_seq_one_letter_code
_entity_poly.pdbx_strand_id
1 'polypeptide(L)'
;MDYSIEHGKVKEAIEKAQCTGASPQDVANCIVEQLKAAGYTPSKVQLLDANVDPVEKPEQTRFIRIEANKPGDKNVHIFTFAVLRPGGQFKPLWLQSAVVER
;
A
#
# COMPACT_ATOMS: atom_id res chain seq x y z
N MET A 1 -19.97 8.34 -2.37
CA MET A 1 -19.38 7.02 -2.00
C MET A 1 -18.77 7.20 -0.63
N ASP A 2 -18.96 6.26 0.31
CA ASP A 2 -18.29 6.36 1.61
C ASP A 2 -16.90 5.72 1.51
N TYR A 3 -15.91 6.53 1.18
CA TYR A 3 -14.53 6.10 1.01
C TYR A 3 -13.94 5.47 2.26
N SER A 4 -14.44 5.82 3.45
CA SER A 4 -13.97 5.25 4.71
C SER A 4 -14.32 3.77 4.80
N ILE A 5 -15.55 3.39 4.40
CA ILE A 5 -15.99 2.00 4.38
C ILE A 5 -15.21 1.20 3.34
N GLU A 6 -15.01 1.77 2.14
CA GLU A 6 -14.28 1.08 1.08
C GLU A 6 -12.82 0.85 1.43
N HIS A 7 -12.14 1.88 1.94
CA HIS A 7 -10.76 1.75 2.41
C HIS A 7 -10.64 0.80 3.60
N GLY A 8 -11.65 0.74 4.47
CA GLY A 8 -11.73 -0.25 5.56
C GLY A 8 -11.73 -1.69 5.04
N LYS A 9 -12.50 -1.98 3.98
CA LYS A 9 -12.50 -3.32 3.35
C LYS A 9 -11.15 -3.68 2.74
N VAL A 10 -10.47 -2.72 2.10
CA VAL A 10 -9.12 -2.92 1.56
C VAL A 10 -8.13 -3.21 2.68
N LYS A 11 -8.20 -2.46 3.79
CA LYS A 11 -7.38 -2.72 4.98
C LYS A 11 -7.55 -4.16 5.47
N GLU A 12 -8.80 -4.58 5.67
CA GLU A 12 -9.08 -5.95 6.13
C GLU A 12 -8.56 -7.01 5.16
N ALA A 13 -8.71 -6.81 3.85
CA ALA A 13 -8.22 -7.75 2.85
C ALA A 13 -6.70 -7.92 2.91
N ILE A 14 -5.96 -6.82 3.03
CA ILE A 14 -4.49 -6.83 3.13
C ILE A 14 -4.04 -7.47 4.45
N GLU A 15 -4.71 -7.15 5.56
CA GLU A 15 -4.41 -7.74 6.87
C GLU A 15 -4.66 -9.26 6.87
N LYS A 16 -5.75 -9.73 6.22
CA LYS A 16 -6.07 -11.16 6.06
C LYS A 16 -5.11 -11.88 5.11
N ALA A 17 -4.65 -11.22 4.05
CA ALA A 17 -3.71 -11.79 3.08
C ALA A 17 -2.31 -12.03 3.67
N GLN A 18 -2.01 -11.43 4.83
CA GLN A 18 -0.71 -11.55 5.51
C GLN A 18 0.46 -11.33 4.55
N CYS A 19 0.41 -10.25 3.77
CA CYS A 19 1.48 -9.93 2.81
C CYS A 19 2.84 -9.90 3.52
N THR A 20 3.69 -10.90 3.30
CA THR A 20 5.06 -10.92 3.79
C THR A 20 6.03 -11.21 2.66
N GLY A 21 7.31 -10.89 2.86
CA GLY A 21 8.31 -11.11 1.82
C GLY A 21 9.75 -10.98 2.29
N ALA A 22 10.68 -11.40 1.43
CA ALA A 22 12.12 -11.29 1.67
C ALA A 22 12.64 -9.85 1.45
N SER A 23 11.88 -9.04 0.69
CA SER A 23 12.15 -7.64 0.42
C SER A 23 10.89 -6.77 0.58
N PRO A 24 11.03 -5.44 0.75
CA PRO A 24 9.90 -4.52 0.71
C PRO A 24 9.16 -4.53 -0.63
N GLN A 25 9.85 -4.84 -1.73
CA GLN A 25 9.23 -4.96 -3.05
C GLN A 25 8.26 -6.14 -3.12
N ASP A 26 8.59 -7.27 -2.50
CA ASP A 26 7.69 -8.43 -2.41
C ASP A 26 6.39 -8.07 -1.67
N VAL A 27 6.53 -7.32 -0.57
CA VAL A 27 5.38 -6.79 0.18
C VAL A 27 4.54 -5.86 -0.68
N ALA A 28 5.18 -4.92 -1.40
CA ALA A 28 4.48 -3.99 -2.29
C ALA A 28 3.72 -4.73 -3.41
N ASN A 29 4.34 -5.76 -4.01
CA ASN A 29 3.72 -6.58 -5.05
C ASN A 29 2.49 -7.32 -4.50
N CYS A 30 2.57 -7.90 -3.28
CA CYS A 30 1.41 -8.53 -2.65
C CYS A 30 0.27 -7.53 -2.42
N ILE A 31 0.56 -6.33 -1.91
CA ILE A 31 -0.45 -5.29 -1.71
C ILE A 31 -1.10 -4.87 -3.03
N VAL A 32 -0.31 -4.72 -4.09
CA VAL A 32 -0.80 -4.40 -5.44
C VAL A 32 -1.81 -5.45 -5.92
N GLU A 33 -1.54 -6.73 -5.72
CA GLU A 33 -2.48 -7.80 -6.08
C GLU A 33 -3.76 -7.75 -5.23
N GLN A 34 -3.67 -7.47 -3.93
CA GLN A 34 -4.85 -7.28 -3.08
C GLN A 34 -5.69 -6.06 -3.52
N LEU A 35 -5.05 -4.97 -3.94
CA LEU A 35 -5.74 -3.79 -4.47
C LEU A 35 -6.45 -4.10 -5.77
N LYS A 36 -5.81 -4.84 -6.69
CA LYS A 36 -6.45 -5.32 -7.93
C LYS A 36 -7.65 -6.22 -7.65
N ALA A 37 -7.51 -7.17 -6.72
CA ALA A 37 -8.61 -8.03 -6.29
C ALA A 37 -9.77 -7.24 -5.67
N ALA A 38 -9.49 -6.10 -5.02
CA ALA A 38 -10.48 -5.17 -4.49
C ALA A 38 -11.06 -4.21 -5.54
N GLY A 39 -10.69 -4.35 -6.82
CA GLY A 39 -11.21 -3.53 -7.93
C GLY A 39 -10.50 -2.19 -8.13
N TYR A 40 -9.35 -1.98 -7.48
CA TYR A 40 -8.50 -0.82 -7.73
C TYR A 40 -7.49 -1.11 -8.83
N THR A 41 -7.08 -0.08 -9.56
CA THR A 41 -6.01 -0.12 -10.56
C THR A 41 -4.84 0.70 -10.05
N PRO A 42 -3.81 0.08 -9.44
CA PRO A 42 -2.60 0.77 -8.99
C PRO A 42 -1.91 1.49 -10.15
N SER A 43 -1.65 2.77 -10.00
CA SER A 43 -0.99 3.62 -11.00
C SER A 43 0.44 3.98 -10.61
N LYS A 44 0.77 3.99 -9.32
CA LYS A 44 2.11 4.33 -8.83
C LYS A 44 2.41 3.59 -7.53
N VAL A 45 3.61 3.03 -7.43
CA VAL A 45 4.12 2.39 -6.21
C VAL A 45 5.42 3.10 -5.83
N GLN A 46 5.54 3.52 -4.58
CA GLN A 46 6.73 4.19 -4.05
C GLN A 46 7.20 3.49 -2.78
N LEU A 47 8.48 3.16 -2.75
CA LEU A 47 9.20 2.74 -1.56
C LEU A 47 9.88 3.98 -0.96
N LEU A 48 9.57 4.30 0.29
CA LEU A 48 9.98 5.54 0.94
C LEU A 48 10.78 5.27 2.21
N ASP A 49 11.75 6.13 2.51
CA ASP A 49 12.56 6.08 3.73
C ASP A 49 11.84 6.70 4.94
N ALA A 50 12.55 6.90 6.05
CA ALA A 50 11.99 7.50 7.26
C ALA A 50 11.54 8.97 7.11
N ASN A 51 12.11 9.69 6.13
CA ASN A 51 11.78 11.09 5.82
C ASN A 51 10.67 11.21 4.77
N VAL A 52 10.11 10.08 4.32
CA VAL A 52 9.10 10.01 3.25
C VAL A 52 9.70 10.37 1.87
N ASP A 53 11.00 10.19 1.71
CA ASP A 53 11.71 10.37 0.44
C ASP A 53 11.87 9.02 -0.28
N PRO A 54 11.93 9.00 -1.63
CA PRO A 54 12.22 7.79 -2.39
C PRO A 54 13.53 7.15 -1.93
N VAL A 55 13.52 5.85 -1.67
CA VAL A 55 14.73 5.13 -1.27
C VAL A 55 15.68 4.93 -2.45
N GLU A 56 16.99 5.04 -2.21
CA GLU A 56 18.01 4.57 -3.15
C GLU A 56 18.26 3.06 -3.02
N LYS A 57 18.09 2.53 -1.80
CA LYS A 57 18.29 1.12 -1.49
C LYS A 57 17.06 0.50 -0.83
N PRO A 58 16.60 -0.70 -1.27
CA PRO A 58 15.40 -1.33 -0.72
C PRO A 58 15.43 -1.51 0.80
N GLU A 59 16.58 -1.83 1.40
CA GLU A 59 16.73 -2.00 2.86
C GLU A 59 16.42 -0.76 3.70
N GLN A 60 16.43 0.43 3.08
CA GLN A 60 16.08 1.70 3.74
C GLN A 60 14.56 1.93 3.78
N THR A 61 13.77 1.10 3.08
CA THR A 61 12.32 1.27 3.01
C THR A 61 11.70 1.20 4.40
N ARG A 62 11.00 2.27 4.77
CA ARG A 62 10.16 2.38 5.96
C ARG A 62 8.69 2.50 5.63
N PHE A 63 8.35 3.01 4.45
CA PHE A 63 6.97 3.10 4.01
C PHE A 63 6.78 2.64 2.57
N ILE A 64 5.59 2.13 2.29
CA ILE A 64 5.09 1.85 0.95
C ILE A 64 3.90 2.76 0.73
N ARG A 65 3.94 3.59 -0.32
CA ARG A 65 2.80 4.39 -0.77
C ARG A 65 2.36 3.89 -2.14
N ILE A 66 1.07 3.62 -2.28
CA ILE A 66 0.47 3.17 -3.53
C ILE A 66 -0.66 4.12 -3.90
N GLU A 67 -0.56 4.72 -5.08
CA GLU A 67 -1.65 5.44 -5.73
C GLU A 67 -2.42 4.46 -6.61
N ALA A 68 -3.75 4.51 -6.55
CA ALA A 68 -4.62 3.68 -7.35
C ALA A 68 -5.89 4.42 -7.76
N ASN A 69 -6.45 4.03 -8.90
CA ASN A 69 -7.72 4.54 -9.40
C ASN A 69 -8.78 3.46 -9.28
N LYS A 70 -10.06 3.84 -9.26
CA LYS A 70 -11.18 2.90 -9.27
C LYS A 70 -12.07 3.17 -10.48
N PRO A 71 -12.50 2.15 -11.24
CA PRO A 71 -13.41 2.37 -12.36
C PRO A 71 -14.68 3.10 -11.90
N GLY A 72 -15.05 4.17 -12.61
CA GLY A 72 -16.20 5.01 -12.25
C GLY A 72 -15.93 6.06 -11.17
N ASP A 73 -14.71 6.13 -10.62
CA ASP A 73 -14.24 7.20 -9.76
C ASP A 73 -13.18 8.05 -10.50
N LYS A 74 -13.27 9.38 -10.36
CA LYS A 74 -12.29 10.33 -10.91
C LYS A 74 -11.12 10.59 -9.95
N ASN A 75 -11.27 10.18 -8.69
CA ASN A 75 -10.33 10.47 -7.63
C ASN A 75 -9.17 9.49 -7.62
N VAL A 76 -8.03 9.96 -7.11
CA VAL A 76 -6.87 9.10 -6.84
C VAL A 76 -6.92 8.66 -5.39
N HIS A 77 -6.90 7.34 -5.18
CA HIS A 77 -6.83 6.74 -3.85
C HIS A 77 -5.37 6.50 -3.49
N ILE A 78 -4.98 6.89 -2.29
CA ILE A 78 -3.63 6.72 -1.79
C ILE A 78 -3.68 5.81 -0.58
N PHE A 79 -2.93 4.71 -0.63
CA PHE A 79 -2.77 3.77 0.47
C PHE A 79 -1.33 3.82 0.97
N THR A 80 -1.15 4.02 2.27
CA THR A 80 0.19 4.13 2.89
C THR A 80 0.36 3.10 4.00
N PHE A 81 1.48 2.38 3.95
CA PHE A 81 1.84 1.31 4.87
C PHE A 81 3.22 1.58 5.45
N ALA A 82 3.41 1.30 6.73
CA ALA A 82 4.73 1.12 7.31
C ALA A 82 5.25 -0.27 6.94
N VAL A 83 6.57 -0.39 6.77
CA VAL A 83 7.25 -1.66 6.53
C VAL A 83 7.99 -2.06 7.81
N LEU A 84 7.60 -3.20 8.35
CA LEU A 84 8.21 -3.80 9.54
C LEU A 84 9.05 -5.01 9.12
N ARG A 85 10.12 -5.31 9.86
CA ARG A 85 10.96 -6.50 9.63
C ARG A 85 11.08 -7.41 10.86
N PRO A 86 9.97 -7.92 11.44
CA PRO A 86 10.05 -8.85 12.57
C PRO A 86 10.60 -10.21 12.11
N GLY A 87 11.56 -10.77 12.85
CA GLY A 87 12.06 -12.13 12.57
C GLY A 87 12.68 -12.31 11.19
N GLY A 88 13.16 -11.24 10.56
CA GLY A 88 13.88 -11.29 9.28
C GLY A 88 13.02 -11.13 8.02
N GLN A 89 11.69 -11.27 8.10
CA GLN A 89 10.76 -11.05 6.98
C GLN A 89 10.14 -9.66 7.03
N PHE A 90 9.92 -9.06 5.86
CA PHE A 90 9.21 -7.81 5.74
C PHE A 90 7.70 -8.04 5.78
N LYS A 91 6.97 -7.15 6.45
CA LYS A 91 5.49 -7.14 6.49
C LYS A 91 4.97 -5.70 6.51
N PRO A 92 3.79 -5.41 5.92
CA PRO A 92 3.18 -4.11 5.98
C PRO A 92 2.38 -3.95 7.28
N LEU A 93 2.29 -2.71 7.72
CA LEU A 93 1.34 -2.26 8.74
C LEU A 93 0.55 -1.10 8.13
N TRP A 94 -0.77 -1.21 8.10
CA TRP A 94 -1.63 -0.14 7.61
C TRP A 94 -1.43 1.13 8.44
N LEU A 95 -1.13 2.26 7.78
CA LEU A 95 -1.03 3.55 8.45
C LEU A 95 -2.24 4.43 8.15
N GLN A 96 -2.44 4.73 6.87
CA GLN A 96 -3.45 5.69 6.44
C GLN A 96 -3.90 5.41 5.01
N SER A 97 -5.08 5.93 4.69
CA SER A 97 -5.54 6.09 3.32
C SER A 97 -6.09 7.50 3.11
N ALA A 98 -5.97 7.98 1.89
CA ALA A 98 -6.45 9.30 1.48
C ALA A 98 -7.08 9.23 0.10
N VAL A 99 -7.91 10.22 -0.20
CA VAL A 99 -8.49 10.43 -1.53
C VAL A 99 -8.07 11.83 -1.97
N VAL A 100 -7.47 11.93 -3.15
CA VAL A 100 -7.16 13.21 -3.79
C VAL A 100 -8.21 13.45 -4.85
N GLU A 101 -9.02 14.47 -4.65
CA GLU A 101 -10.02 14.90 -5.62
C GLU A 101 -9.31 15.46 -6.85
N ARG A 102 -9.73 15.00 -8.03
CA ARG A 102 -9.34 15.56 -9.32
C ARG A 102 -10.51 16.24 -10.01
#